data_AF-A0A9D7BNF8-F1
#
_entry.id   AF-A0A9D7BNF8-F1
#
_cell.length_a   1.000
_cell.length_b   1.000
_cell.length_c   1.000
_cell.angle_alpha   90.00
_cell.angle_beta   90.00
_cell.angle_gamma   90.00
#
_symmetry.space_group_name_H-M   'P 1'
#
loop_
_entity.id
_entity.type
_entity.pdbx_description
1 polymer ?
#
loop_
_entity_poly.entity_id
_entity_poly.type
_entity_poly.pdbx_seq_one_letter_code
_entity_poly.pdbx_strand_id
1 'polypeptide(L)' 'MISIGRKYFFLISHSVIANVKEILTFNKKSLEIEFKNQSKVSVSRRKAKEFRTYIADNSDQTNLLKRILSFFK' A
#
# COMPACT_ATOMS: atom_id res chain seq x y z
N MET A 1 -23.44 6.75 0.16
CA MET A 1 -22.90 5.68 -0.70
C MET A 1 -21.43 5.96 -1.00
N ILE A 2 -20.50 5.25 -0.36
CA ILE A 2 -19.06 5.37 -0.67
C ILE A 2 -18.78 4.41 -1.84
N SER A 3 -18.47 4.96 -3.00
CA SER A 3 -18.11 4.20 -4.20
C SER A 3 -16.88 3.32 -3.91
N ILE A 4 -17.07 2.01 -4.07
CA ILE A 4 -16.10 0.93 -3.78
C ILE A 4 -14.78 1.10 -4.56
N GLY A 5 -14.78 1.86 -5.67
CA GLY A 5 -13.61 2.10 -6.51
C GLY A 5 -12.49 2.97 -5.89
N ARG A 6 -12.77 3.79 -4.86
CA ARG A 6 -11.78 4.69 -4.23
C ARG A 6 -10.87 4.01 -3.20
N LYS A 7 -11.12 2.74 -2.87
CA LYS A 7 -10.41 2.00 -1.81
C LYS A 7 -9.16 1.23 -2.27
N TYR A 8 -8.80 1.34 -3.55
CA TYR A 8 -7.64 0.65 -4.11
C TYR A 8 -6.56 1.59 -4.64
N PHE A 9 -6.78 2.90 -4.60
CA PHE A 9 -5.81 3.88 -5.07
C PHE A 9 -5.29 4.69 -3.89
N PHE A 10 -3.96 4.77 -3.76
CA PHE A 10 -3.29 5.55 -2.72
C PHE A 10 -2.34 6.56 -3.35
N LEU A 11 -2.40 7.81 -2.90
CA LEU A 11 -1.52 8.88 -3.36
C LEU A 11 -0.17 8.78 -2.65
N ILE A 12 0.84 8.24 -3.33
CA ILE A 12 2.20 7.99 -2.81
C ILE A 12 3.03 9.29 -2.79
N SER A 13 2.87 10.13 -3.81
CA SER A 13 3.55 11.43 -3.92
C SER A 13 2.57 12.48 -4.47
N HIS A 14 2.98 13.73 -4.61
CA HIS A 14 2.13 14.79 -5.16
C HIS A 14 1.62 14.49 -6.59
N SER A 15 2.33 13.66 -7.35
CA SER A 15 2.06 13.35 -8.76
C SER A 15 1.89 11.85 -9.04
N VAL A 16 1.99 11.00 -8.03
CA VAL A 16 1.96 9.54 -8.20
C VAL A 16 0.86 8.92 -7.36
N ILE A 17 -0.06 8.24 -8.04
CA ILE A 17 -1.11 7.42 -7.45
C ILE A 17 -0.78 5.95 -7.74
N ALA A 18 -0.77 5.12 -6.70
CA ALA A 18 -0.58 3.68 -6.85
C ALA A 18 -1.88 2.92 -6.68
N ASN A 19 -2.02 1.88 -7.49
CA ASN A 19 -3.00 0.83 -7.26
C ASN A 19 -2.47 -0.16 -6.20
N VAL A 20 -3.09 -0.15 -5.03
CA VAL A 20 -2.73 -0.99 -3.88
C VAL A 20 -2.87 -2.48 -4.18
N LYS A 21 -3.73 -2.88 -5.13
CA LYS A 21 -3.85 -4.29 -5.54
C LYS A 21 -2.60 -4.81 -6.27
N GLU A 22 -1.82 -3.92 -6.86
CA GLU A 22 -0.60 -4.25 -7.59
C GLU A 22 0.65 -4.16 -6.71
N ILE A 23 0.52 -3.76 -5.45
CA ILE A 23 1.63 -3.74 -4.51
C ILE A 23 1.95 -5.17 -4.08
N LEU A 24 3.21 -5.54 -4.23
CA LEU A 24 3.77 -6.80 -3.75
C LEU A 24 4.21 -6.66 -2.29
N THR A 25 5.03 -5.65 -2.00
CA THR A 25 5.55 -5.41 -0.66
C THR A 25 5.91 -3.94 -0.42
N PHE A 26 6.03 -3.57 0.85
CA PHE A 26 6.50 -2.26 1.29
C PHE A 26 7.68 -2.43 2.25
N ASN A 27 8.86 -1.91 1.86
CA ASN A 27 10.05 -1.94 2.69
C ASN A 27 10.12 -0.68 3.55
N LYS A 28 9.86 -0.81 4.85
CA LYS A 28 9.89 0.30 5.80
C LYS A 28 11.29 0.90 6.00
N LYS A 29 12.37 0.13 5.82
CA LYS A 29 13.75 0.61 6.00
C LYS A 29 14.18 1.47 4.83
N SER A 30 13.94 1.03 3.59
CA SER A 30 14.27 1.79 2.38
C SER A 30 13.18 2.80 1.97
N LEU A 31 11.98 2.72 2.58
CA LEU A 31 10.80 3.51 2.22
C LEU A 31 10.38 3.31 0.76
N GLU A 32 10.39 2.07 0.30
CA GLU A 32 10.06 1.71 -1.08
C GLU A 32 8.85 0.80 -1.14
N ILE A 33 7.98 1.06 -2.12
CA ILE A 33 6.89 0.17 -2.51
C ILE A 33 7.36 -0.60 -3.75
N GLU A 34 7.29 -1.92 -3.66
CA GLU A 34 7.55 -2.83 -4.77
C GLU A 34 6.22 -3.36 -5.30
N PHE A 35 6.06 -3.33 -6.62
CA PHE A 35 4.86 -3.78 -7.31
C PHE A 35 5.05 -5.18 -7.89
N LYS A 36 3.95 -5.87 -8.25
CA LYS A 36 3.99 -7.22 -8.84
C LYS A 36 4.78 -7.30 -10.14
N ASN A 37 4.88 -6.20 -10.88
CA ASN A 37 5.71 -6.09 -12.09
C ASN A 37 7.20 -5.81 -11.77
N GLN A 38 7.63 -5.97 -10.52
CA GLN A 38 9.01 -5.73 -10.03
C GLN A 38 9.47 -4.26 -10.06
N SER A 39 8.60 -3.33 -10.46
CA SER A 39 8.89 -1.90 -10.38
C SER A 39 8.92 -1.44 -8.93
N LYS A 40 9.74 -0.42 -8.65
CA LYS A 40 9.93 0.14 -7.31
C LYS A 40 9.70 1.64 -7.32
N VAL A 41 9.01 2.14 -6.30
CA VAL A 41 8.76 3.56 -6.11
C VAL A 41 9.14 3.97 -4.69
N SER A 42 10.00 4.97 -4.58
CA SER A 42 10.37 5.57 -3.31
C SER A 42 9.24 6.44 -2.76
N VAL A 43 9.08 6.42 -1.45
CA VAL A 43 7.98 7.08 -0.73
C VAL A 43 8.55 7.97 0.37
N SER A 44 7.98 9.15 0.56
CA SER A 44 8.37 10.00 1.70
C SER A 44 7.97 9.35 3.03
N ARG A 45 8.68 9.67 4.12
CA ARG A 45 8.37 9.18 5.47
C ARG A 45 6.93 9.47 5.89
N ARG A 46 6.43 10.68 5.57
CA ARG A 46 5.05 11.08 5.83
C ARG A 46 4.07 10.17 5.12
N LYS A 47 4.30 9.93 3.83
CA LYS A 47 3.44 9.10 2.99
C LYS A 47 3.51 7.62 3.36
N ALA A 48 4.66 7.12 3.80
CA ALA A 48 4.79 5.78 4.37
C ALA A 48 3.94 5.59 5.64
N LYS A 49 3.87 6.61 6.51
CA LYS A 49 3.00 6.59 7.70
C LYS A 49 1.52 6.57 7.30
N GLU A 50 1.12 7.46 6.39
CA GLU A 50 -0.25 7.52 5.85
C GLU A 50 -0.65 6.19 5.17
N PHE A 51 0.26 5.60 4.39
CA PHE A 51 0.03 4.31 3.71
C PHE A 51 -0.20 3.17 4.70
N ARG A 52 0.58 3.12 5.79
CA ARG A 52 0.39 2.10 6.82
C ARG A 52 -0.98 2.20 7.49
N THR A 53 -1.41 3.41 7.83
CA THR A 53 -2.75 3.66 8.39
C THR A 53 -3.83 3.26 7.38
N TYR A 54 -3.68 3.66 6.13
CA TYR A 54 -4.60 3.28 5.05
C TYR A 54 -4.76 1.76 4.91
N ILE A 55 -3.66 1.01 4.93
CA ILE A 55 -3.68 -0.45 4.84
C ILE A 55 -4.35 -1.08 6.07
N ALA A 56 -4.06 -0.57 7.27
CA ALA A 56 -4.68 -1.06 8.50
C ALA A 56 -6.20 -0.85 8.50
N ASP A 57 -6.66 0.34 8.11
CA ASP A 57 -8.08 0.71 8.09
C ASP A 57 -8.89 -0.05 7.03
N ASN A 58 -8.22 -0.55 5.98
CA ASN A 58 -8.86 -1.35 4.91
C ASN A 58 -8.63 -2.87 5.06
N SER A 59 -7.85 -3.30 6.06
CA SER A 59 -7.47 -4.71 6.26
C SER A 59 -8.64 -5.59 6.71
N ASP A 60 -9.67 -5.03 7.34
CA ASP A 60 -10.87 -5.77 7.75
C ASP A 60 -11.72 -6.27 6.56
N GLN A 61 -11.49 -5.75 5.34
CA GLN A 61 -12.19 -6.19 4.12
C GLN A 61 -11.32 -7.02 3.16
N THR A 62 -10.01 -7.20 3.45
CA THR A 62 -9.07 -7.81 2.50
C THR A 62 -8.22 -8.88 3.18
N ASN A 63 -8.75 -10.10 3.24
CA ASN A 63 -8.04 -11.34 3.63
C ASN A 63 -6.69 -11.55 2.88
N LEU A 64 -6.45 -10.83 1.77
CA LEU A 64 -5.16 -10.78 1.06
C LEU A 64 -4.06 -10.02 1.83
N LEU A 65 -4.39 -8.92 2.53
CA LEU A 65 -3.41 -8.13 3.28
C LEU A 65 -2.98 -8.82 4.58
N LYS A 66 -3.89 -9.57 5.23
CA LYS A 66 -3.53 -10.45 6.35
C LYS A 66 -2.53 -11.55 5.95
N ARG A 67 -2.64 -12.07 4.72
CA ARG A 67 -1.68 -13.05 4.18
C ARG A 67 -0.29 -12.46 3.96
N ILE A 68 -0.21 -11.22 3.46
CA ILE A 68 1.07 -10.51 3.30
C ILE A 68 1.68 -10.24 4.68
N LEU A 69 0.89 -9.82 5.67
CA LEU A 69 1.36 -9.56 7.03
C LEU A 69 1.71 -10.84 7.82
N SER A 70 1.05 -11.98 7.58
CA SER A 70 1.39 -13.24 8.25
C SER A 70 2.70 -13.84 7.76
N PHE A 71 3.17 -13.45 6.57
CA PHE A 71 4.47 -13.88 6.02
C PHE A 71 5.67 -13.19 6.70
N PHE A 72 5.42 -12.13 7.49
CA PHE A 72 6.44 -11.43 8.27
C PHE A 72 6.59 -11.96 9.71
N LYS A 73 5.93 -13.08 10.08
CA LYS A 73 6.14 -13.76 11.35
C LYS A 73 7.10 -14.94 11.17
#